data_AF-A0A2A4T3Q4-F1
#
_entry.id   AF-A0A2A4T3Q4-F1
#
_cell.length_a   1.000
_cell.length_b   1.000
_cell.length_c   1.000
_cell.angle_alpha   90.00
_cell.angle_beta   90.00
_cell.angle_gamma   90.00
#
_symmetry.space_group_name_H-M   'P 1'
#
loop_
_entity.id
_entity.type
_entity.pdbx_description
1 polymer ?
#
loop_
_entity_poly.entity_id
_entity_poly.type
_entity_poly.pdbx_seq_one_letter_code
_entity_poly.pdbx_strand_id
1 'polypeptide(L)'
;MLKLKPEDIKLDMGKEPSALVSASFGSMIAIGILSSNWKHRESALSHILCSLIKPALQDCEGNDFDNAIKSTCILIAETCQDKVVKVFSQSIELFQFLISSPILEEKGIETFVRAVTDLDIVGKMLVKSEDGSGRSVGKVHDVLLDFSFHPGIGEGFAASYLVSRI
;
A
#
# COMPACT_ATOMS: atom_id res chain seq x y z
N MET A 1 2.37 -23.14 -0.20
CA MET A 1 1.13 -22.44 0.21
C MET A 1 0.65 -23.03 1.54
N LEU A 2 0.59 -22.22 2.60
CA LEU A 2 0.03 -22.64 3.88
C LEU A 2 -1.48 -22.91 3.71
N LYS A 3 -1.94 -24.12 4.11
CA LYS A 3 -3.36 -24.50 4.18
C LYS A 3 -4.03 -23.83 5.39
N LEU A 4 -4.08 -22.50 5.41
CA LEU A 4 -4.82 -21.74 6.41
C LEU A 4 -6.20 -21.43 5.84
N LYS A 5 -7.26 -21.69 6.60
CA LYS A 5 -8.60 -21.24 6.22
C LYS A 5 -8.84 -19.81 6.72
N PRO A 6 -9.64 -19.00 6.00
CA PRO A 6 -10.02 -17.65 6.41
C PRO A 6 -10.49 -17.54 7.87
N GLU A 7 -11.32 -18.50 8.30
CA GLU A 7 -11.92 -18.60 9.63
C GLU A 7 -10.92 -18.80 10.78
N ASP A 8 -9.71 -19.28 10.48
CA ASP A 8 -8.67 -19.55 11.48
C ASP A 8 -7.81 -18.31 11.80
N ILE A 9 -7.98 -17.21 11.06
CA ILE A 9 -7.19 -16.00 11.21
C ILE A 9 -7.90 -15.03 12.16
N LYS A 10 -7.31 -14.82 13.34
CA LYS A 10 -7.76 -13.79 14.28
C LYS A 10 -7.45 -12.39 13.74
N LEU A 11 -8.49 -11.63 13.41
CA LEU A 11 -8.39 -10.24 13.01
C LEU A 11 -8.13 -9.31 14.20
N ASP A 12 -7.49 -8.18 13.95
CA ASP A 12 -7.51 -7.07 14.90
C ASP A 12 -8.95 -6.52 15.03
N MET A 13 -9.37 -6.26 16.27
CA MET A 13 -10.75 -5.93 16.63
C MET A 13 -11.30 -4.75 15.80
N GLY A 14 -12.44 -4.95 15.15
CA GLY A 14 -13.21 -3.88 14.48
C GLY A 14 -12.82 -3.56 13.04
N LYS A 15 -11.92 -4.32 12.41
CA LYS A 15 -11.59 -4.16 10.99
C LYS A 15 -12.22 -5.26 10.13
N GLU A 16 -12.85 -4.86 9.03
CA GLU A 16 -13.38 -5.78 8.02
C GLU A 16 -12.45 -5.83 6.79
N PRO A 17 -12.25 -7.02 6.18
CA PRO A 17 -11.45 -7.13 4.96
C PRO A 17 -12.05 -6.29 3.83
N SER A 18 -11.22 -5.49 3.17
CA SER A 18 -11.65 -4.71 2.00
C SER A 18 -12.14 -5.64 0.89
N ALA A 19 -13.36 -5.38 0.40
CA ALA A 19 -13.93 -6.10 -0.74
C ALA A 19 -13.09 -5.92 -2.01
N LEU A 20 -12.53 -4.72 -2.20
CA LEU A 20 -11.69 -4.41 -3.36
C LEU A 20 -10.38 -5.21 -3.32
N VAL A 21 -9.72 -5.24 -2.16
CA VAL A 21 -8.51 -6.05 -1.96
C VAL A 21 -8.80 -7.54 -2.16
N SER A 22 -9.96 -8.00 -1.68
CA SER A 22 -10.39 -9.39 -1.86
C SER A 22 -10.63 -9.73 -3.33
N ALA A 23 -11.19 -8.81 -4.11
CA ALA A 23 -11.42 -8.98 -5.54
C ALA A 23 -10.09 -8.97 -6.33
N SER A 24 -9.17 -8.05 -6.00
CA SER A 24 -7.89 -7.91 -6.74
C SER A 24 -6.86 -8.99 -6.38
N PHE A 25 -6.75 -9.37 -5.11
CA PHE A 25 -5.65 -10.22 -4.61
C PHE A 25 -6.12 -11.47 -3.87
N GLY A 26 -7.43 -11.69 -3.77
CA GLY A 26 -8.04 -12.80 -3.06
C GLY A 26 -8.31 -12.52 -1.58
N SER A 27 -9.36 -13.17 -1.06
CA SER A 27 -9.83 -13.00 0.32
C SER A 27 -8.76 -13.32 1.38
N MET A 28 -7.89 -14.30 1.12
CA MET A 28 -6.80 -14.66 2.04
C MET A 28 -5.79 -13.53 2.25
N ILE A 29 -5.54 -12.71 1.22
CA ILE A 29 -4.66 -11.54 1.33
C ILE A 29 -5.33 -10.45 2.15
N ALA A 30 -6.59 -10.13 1.84
CA ALA A 30 -7.36 -9.12 2.57
C ALA A 30 -7.46 -9.45 4.08
N ILE A 31 -7.71 -10.72 4.41
CA ILE A 31 -7.77 -11.22 5.80
C ILE A 31 -6.38 -11.26 6.43
N GLY A 32 -5.38 -11.74 5.69
CA GLY A 32 -4.00 -11.88 6.17
C GLY A 32 -3.39 -10.55 6.61
N ILE A 33 -3.73 -9.45 5.94
CA ILE A 33 -3.25 -8.09 6.24
C ILE A 33 -3.88 -7.51 7.51
N LEU A 34 -5.10 -7.93 7.84
CA LEU A 34 -5.79 -7.51 9.07
C LEU A 34 -5.56 -8.47 10.25
N SER A 35 -4.78 -9.53 10.03
CA SER A 35 -4.46 -10.51 11.07
C SER A 35 -3.69 -9.87 12.22
N SER A 36 -4.11 -10.18 13.45
CA SER A 36 -3.35 -9.86 14.68
C SER A 36 -1.95 -10.48 14.70
N ASN A 37 -1.76 -11.62 14.01
CA ASN A 37 -0.45 -12.24 13.81
C ASN A 37 0.33 -11.54 12.68
N TRP A 38 1.42 -10.87 13.04
CA TRP A 38 2.28 -10.13 12.11
C TRP A 38 2.89 -10.99 11.00
N LYS A 39 3.10 -12.30 11.23
CA LYS A 39 3.62 -13.21 10.20
C LYS A 39 2.65 -13.41 9.04
N HIS A 40 1.35 -13.35 9.31
CA HIS A 40 0.34 -13.41 8.25
C HIS A 40 0.36 -12.11 7.43
N ARG A 41 0.48 -10.96 8.09
CA ARG A 41 0.60 -9.66 7.42
C ARG A 41 1.85 -9.59 6.53
N GLU A 42 3.00 -9.98 7.08
CA GLU A 42 4.27 -10.09 6.35
C GLU A 42 4.15 -11.04 5.14
N SER A 43 3.57 -12.23 5.35
CA SER A 43 3.41 -13.20 4.26
C SER A 43 2.48 -12.68 3.16
N ALA A 44 1.42 -11.95 3.51
CA ALA A 44 0.51 -11.35 2.54
C ALA A 44 1.21 -10.26 1.73
N LEU A 45 1.89 -9.31 2.38
CA LEU A 45 2.65 -8.25 1.70
C LEU A 45 3.75 -8.83 0.80
N SER A 46 4.50 -9.83 1.29
CA SER A 46 5.54 -10.48 0.49
C SER A 46 4.98 -11.17 -0.75
N HIS A 47 3.83 -11.84 -0.64
CA HIS A 47 3.19 -12.49 -1.79
C HIS A 47 2.73 -11.45 -2.82
N ILE A 48 2.19 -10.32 -2.36
CA ILE A 48 1.76 -9.23 -3.23
C ILE A 48 2.94 -8.62 -3.98
N LEU A 49 4.01 -8.27 -3.26
CA LEU A 49 5.22 -7.65 -3.81
C LEU A 49 5.91 -8.56 -4.84
N CYS A 50 6.03 -9.86 -4.54
CA CYS A 50 6.78 -10.79 -5.38
C CYS A 50 5.96 -11.41 -6.52
N SER A 51 4.66 -11.62 -6.32
CA SER A 51 3.89 -12.56 -7.16
C SER A 51 2.65 -11.98 -7.80
N LEU A 52 2.11 -10.86 -7.29
CA LEU A 52 0.82 -10.36 -7.77
C LEU A 52 0.95 -9.00 -8.46
N ILE A 53 1.69 -8.05 -7.89
CA ILE A 53 1.71 -6.69 -8.44
C ILE A 53 2.55 -6.59 -9.72
N LYS A 54 3.73 -7.23 -9.77
CA LYS A 54 4.58 -7.16 -10.97
C LYS A 54 3.86 -7.68 -12.23
N PRO A 55 3.22 -8.86 -12.20
CA PRO A 55 2.44 -9.35 -13.33
C PRO A 55 1.13 -8.57 -13.55
N ALA A 56 0.39 -8.24 -12.47
CA ALA A 56 -0.89 -7.55 -12.60
C ALA A 56 -0.76 -6.16 -13.20
N LEU A 57 0.32 -5.43 -12.92
CA LEU A 57 0.52 -4.13 -13.58
C LEU A 57 0.91 -4.29 -15.05
N GLN A 58 1.59 -5.38 -15.43
CA GLN A 58 2.03 -5.62 -16.81
C GLN A 58 0.89 -6.05 -17.74
N ASP A 59 -0.01 -6.91 -17.27
CA ASP A 59 -1.00 -7.58 -18.14
C ASP A 59 -2.44 -7.09 -17.94
N CYS A 60 -2.72 -6.21 -16.97
CA CYS A 60 -4.06 -5.65 -16.75
C CYS A 60 -4.32 -4.37 -17.54
N GLU A 61 -5.53 -4.25 -18.09
CA GLU A 61 -6.01 -3.07 -18.80
C GLU A 61 -7.27 -2.49 -18.15
N GLY A 62 -7.50 -1.19 -18.35
CA GLY A 62 -8.70 -0.50 -17.88
C GLY A 62 -8.93 -0.58 -16.36
N ASN A 63 -10.18 -0.87 -15.98
CA ASN A 63 -10.62 -0.84 -14.58
C ASN A 63 -9.88 -1.84 -13.67
N ASP A 64 -9.38 -2.95 -14.21
CA ASP A 64 -8.68 -3.96 -13.41
C ASP A 64 -7.33 -3.45 -12.92
N PHE A 65 -6.65 -2.66 -13.76
CA PHE A 65 -5.41 -2.00 -13.41
C PHE A 65 -5.62 -0.94 -12.31
N ASP A 66 -6.65 -0.11 -12.45
CA ASP A 66 -7.01 0.89 -11.43
C ASP A 66 -7.39 0.23 -10.10
N ASN A 67 -8.15 -0.86 -10.15
CA ASN A 67 -8.52 -1.62 -8.96
C ASN A 67 -7.29 -2.24 -8.28
N ALA A 68 -6.32 -2.73 -9.06
CA ALA A 68 -5.07 -3.23 -8.50
C ALA A 68 -4.29 -2.13 -7.77
N ILE A 69 -4.14 -0.94 -8.37
CA ILE A 69 -3.48 0.21 -7.72
C ILE A 69 -4.19 0.59 -6.43
N LYS A 70 -5.52 0.76 -6.48
CA LYS A 70 -6.33 1.13 -5.30
C LYS A 70 -6.21 0.08 -4.20
N SER A 71 -6.32 -1.21 -4.55
CA SER A 71 -6.13 -2.32 -3.60
C SER A 71 -4.75 -2.28 -2.96
N THR A 72 -3.70 -2.02 -3.74
CA THR A 72 -2.33 -1.87 -3.20
C THR A 72 -2.23 -0.68 -2.25
N CYS A 73 -2.83 0.46 -2.59
CA CYS A 73 -2.83 1.63 -1.72
C CYS A 73 -3.57 1.36 -0.40
N ILE A 74 -4.70 0.64 -0.42
CA ILE A 74 -5.42 0.21 0.78
C ILE A 74 -4.50 -0.63 1.68
N LEU A 75 -3.79 -1.60 1.10
CA LEU A 75 -2.86 -2.44 1.84
C LEU A 75 -1.75 -1.62 2.50
N ILE A 76 -1.15 -0.69 1.76
CA ILE A 76 -0.12 0.22 2.28
C ILE A 76 -0.71 1.08 3.41
N ALA A 77 -1.91 1.63 3.23
CA ALA A 77 -2.57 2.45 4.23
C ALA A 77 -2.85 1.69 5.55
N GLU A 78 -3.08 0.38 5.48
CA GLU A 78 -3.26 -0.50 6.64
C GLU A 78 -1.94 -0.87 7.33
N THR A 79 -0.83 -0.95 6.59
CA THR A 79 0.44 -1.50 7.10
C THR A 79 1.58 -0.49 7.27
N CYS A 80 1.45 0.74 6.73
CA CYS A 80 2.51 1.75 6.79
C CYS A 80 2.78 2.32 8.20
N GLN A 81 1.93 2.00 9.18
CA GLN A 81 2.14 2.35 10.58
C GLN A 81 2.45 1.13 11.47
N ASP A 82 2.59 -0.06 10.89
CA ASP A 82 2.73 -1.31 11.64
C ASP A 82 3.85 -1.23 12.68
N LYS A 83 3.57 -1.74 13.88
CA LYS A 83 4.53 -1.79 15.00
C LYS A 83 5.68 -2.76 14.71
N VAL A 84 5.44 -3.78 13.88
CA VAL A 84 6.43 -4.76 13.46
C VAL A 84 7.21 -4.23 12.27
N VAL A 85 8.48 -3.92 12.49
CA VAL A 85 9.40 -3.30 11.51
C VAL A 85 9.46 -4.05 10.17
N LYS A 86 9.30 -5.38 10.17
CA LYS A 86 9.30 -6.18 8.94
C LYS A 86 8.07 -5.91 8.06
N VAL A 87 6.88 -5.89 8.67
CA VAL A 87 5.62 -5.58 7.98
C VAL A 87 5.65 -4.14 7.46
N PHE A 88 6.07 -3.20 8.32
CA PHE A 88 6.29 -1.82 7.93
C PHE A 88 7.27 -1.69 6.75
N SER A 89 8.43 -2.35 6.81
CA SER A 89 9.44 -2.26 5.75
C SER A 89 8.91 -2.74 4.40
N GLN A 90 8.14 -3.83 4.39
CA GLN A 90 7.51 -4.33 3.16
C GLN A 90 6.44 -3.37 2.64
N SER A 91 5.69 -2.71 3.53
CA SER A 91 4.73 -1.68 3.14
C SER A 91 5.41 -0.49 2.45
N ILE A 92 6.57 -0.06 2.95
CA ILE A 92 7.35 1.02 2.33
C ILE A 92 7.93 0.58 1.00
N GLU A 93 8.46 -0.65 0.91
CA GLU A 93 8.98 -1.22 -0.34
C GLU A 93 7.88 -1.32 -1.42
N LEU A 94 6.66 -1.66 -1.01
CA LEU A 94 5.48 -1.70 -1.89
C LEU A 94 5.12 -0.31 -2.43
N PHE A 95 5.18 0.70 -1.58
CA PHE A 95 4.92 2.09 -1.96
C PHE A 95 6.00 2.62 -2.91
N GLN A 96 7.27 2.38 -2.57
CA GLN A 96 8.43 2.69 -3.41
C GLN A 96 8.30 2.04 -4.79
N PHE A 97 7.90 0.77 -4.84
CA PHE A 97 7.70 0.05 -6.09
C PHE A 97 6.65 0.72 -6.98
N LEU A 98 5.54 1.20 -6.41
CA LEU A 98 4.53 1.92 -7.20
C LEU A 98 5.09 3.22 -7.77
N ILE A 99 5.78 4.03 -6.96
CA ILE A 99 6.39 5.30 -7.40
C ILE A 99 7.36 5.07 -8.55
N SER A 100 8.19 4.03 -8.46
CA SER A 100 9.20 3.71 -9.48
C SER A 100 8.68 2.83 -10.63
N SER A 101 7.37 2.55 -10.71
CA SER A 101 6.80 1.67 -11.73
C SER A 101 6.57 2.43 -13.04
N PRO A 102 7.25 2.06 -14.16
CA PRO A 102 7.05 2.74 -15.45
C PRO A 102 5.60 2.64 -15.96
N ILE A 103 4.91 1.57 -15.61
CA ILE A 103 3.52 1.37 -16.03
C ILE A 103 2.57 2.29 -15.27
N LEU A 104 2.92 2.64 -14.02
CA LEU A 104 2.19 3.65 -13.29
C LEU A 104 2.31 5.00 -14.01
N GLU A 105 3.51 5.34 -14.49
CA GLU A 105 3.77 6.58 -15.23
C GLU A 105 2.95 6.68 -16.52
N GLU A 106 2.77 5.56 -17.22
CA GLU A 106 2.04 5.53 -18.49
C GLU A 106 0.52 5.74 -18.32
N LYS A 107 -0.11 5.11 -17.32
CA LYS A 107 -1.59 5.04 -17.25
C LYS A 107 -2.21 5.07 -15.85
N GLY A 108 -1.43 5.19 -14.77
CA GLY A 108 -1.91 4.98 -13.40
C GLY A 108 -1.72 6.12 -12.41
N ILE A 109 -1.00 7.20 -12.78
CA ILE A 109 -0.65 8.29 -11.85
C ILE A 109 -1.89 8.88 -11.18
N GLU A 110 -2.93 9.23 -11.94
CA GLU A 110 -4.13 9.88 -11.36
C GLU A 110 -4.81 8.98 -10.32
N THR A 111 -5.00 7.70 -10.65
CA THR A 111 -5.61 6.71 -9.74
C THR A 111 -4.77 6.54 -8.46
N PHE A 112 -3.45 6.47 -8.61
CA PHE A 112 -2.53 6.35 -7.48
C PHE A 112 -2.56 7.59 -6.59
N VAL A 113 -2.41 8.79 -7.17
CA VAL A 113 -2.44 10.06 -6.44
C VAL A 113 -3.73 10.24 -5.67
N ARG A 114 -4.88 9.95 -6.30
CA ARG A 114 -6.19 10.01 -5.65
C ARG A 114 -6.25 9.03 -4.47
N ALA A 115 -5.85 7.77 -4.68
CA ALA A 115 -5.87 6.77 -3.61
C ALA A 115 -4.94 7.12 -2.43
N VAL A 116 -3.74 7.66 -2.71
CA VAL A 116 -2.79 8.11 -1.69
C VAL A 116 -3.36 9.26 -0.86
N THR A 117 -4.05 10.19 -1.52
CA THR A 117 -4.71 11.34 -0.87
C THR A 117 -5.89 10.89 -0.02
N ASP A 118 -6.81 10.10 -0.59
CA ASP A 118 -8.05 9.65 0.07
C ASP A 118 -7.76 8.78 1.31
N LEU A 119 -6.71 7.97 1.26
CA LEU A 119 -6.32 7.06 2.35
C LEU A 119 -5.35 7.69 3.37
N ASP A 120 -4.99 8.96 3.16
CA ASP A 120 -4.01 9.74 3.93
C ASP A 120 -2.70 8.96 4.18
N ILE A 121 -2.16 8.35 3.13
CA ILE A 121 -0.96 7.50 3.25
C ILE A 121 0.24 8.35 3.67
N VAL A 122 0.40 9.53 3.08
CA VAL A 122 1.50 10.46 3.41
C VAL A 122 1.41 10.91 4.86
N GLY A 123 0.23 11.32 5.34
CA GLY A 123 0.03 11.72 6.74
C GLY A 123 0.37 10.58 7.71
N LYS A 124 -0.09 9.35 7.41
CA LYS A 124 0.24 8.16 8.20
C LYS A 124 1.73 7.87 8.27
N MET A 125 2.43 7.99 7.14
CA MET A 125 3.88 7.81 7.08
C MET A 125 4.63 8.89 7.85
N LEU A 126 4.20 10.16 7.77
CA LEU A 126 4.80 11.25 8.55
C LEU A 126 4.67 11.01 10.05
N VAL A 127 3.50 10.61 10.55
CA VAL A 127 3.33 10.20 11.96
C VAL A 127 4.29 9.06 12.32
N LYS A 128 4.47 8.08 11.42
CA LYS A 128 5.41 6.97 11.65
C LYS A 128 6.87 7.43 11.70
N SER A 129 7.22 8.52 11.02
CA SER A 129 8.57 9.10 11.05
C SER A 129 8.88 9.80 12.38
N GLU A 130 7.86 10.21 13.14
CA GLU A 130 8.03 10.83 14.46
C GLU A 130 8.24 9.75 15.55
N ASP A 131 7.57 8.60 15.42
CA ASP A 131 7.59 7.51 16.41
C ASP A 131 8.60 6.39 16.09
N GLY A 132 9.32 6.50 14.98
CA GLY A 132 10.17 5.45 14.44
C GLY A 132 11.58 5.37 15.07
N SER A 133 12.22 4.20 14.96
CA SER A 133 13.68 4.12 15.13
C SER A 133 14.37 4.87 13.98
N GLY A 134 15.56 5.46 14.17
CA GLY A 134 16.23 6.25 13.12
C GLY A 134 16.36 5.55 11.76
N ARG A 135 16.46 4.21 11.73
CA ARG A 135 16.45 3.41 10.48
C ARG A 135 15.07 3.38 9.80
N SER A 136 13.98 3.30 10.56
CA SER A 136 12.61 3.37 10.04
C SER A 136 12.30 4.78 9.53
N VAL A 137 12.74 5.79 10.25
CA VAL A 137 12.57 7.21 9.90
C VAL A 137 13.28 7.54 8.59
N GLY A 138 14.53 7.12 8.42
CA GLY A 138 15.27 7.31 7.15
C GLY A 138 14.52 6.74 5.94
N LYS A 139 14.02 5.51 6.05
CA LYS A 139 13.22 4.89 4.97
C LYS A 139 11.95 5.66 4.61
N VAL A 140 11.27 6.25 5.59
CA VAL A 140 10.09 7.09 5.32
C VAL A 140 10.51 8.35 4.56
N HIS A 141 11.54 9.04 5.03
CA HIS A 141 11.98 10.27 4.37
C HIS A 141 12.47 10.01 2.96
N ASP A 142 13.25 8.95 2.73
CA ASP A 142 13.74 8.59 1.40
C ASP A 142 12.57 8.35 0.43
N VAL A 143 11.58 7.54 0.81
CA VAL A 143 10.44 7.25 -0.08
C VAL A 143 9.53 8.46 -0.29
N LEU A 144 9.37 9.32 0.72
CA LEU A 144 8.57 10.54 0.59
C LEU A 144 9.28 11.60 -0.25
N LEU A 145 10.62 11.63 -0.23
CA LEU A 145 11.40 12.46 -1.14
C LEU A 145 11.20 11.99 -2.57
N ASP A 146 11.35 10.69 -2.83
CA ASP A 146 11.11 10.12 -4.17
C ASP A 146 9.68 10.39 -4.66
N PHE A 147 8.69 10.24 -3.78
CA PHE A 147 7.29 10.60 -4.06
C PHE A 147 7.14 12.08 -4.43
N SER A 148 7.77 12.98 -3.65
CA SER A 148 7.64 14.43 -3.84
C SER A 148 8.33 14.95 -5.10
N PHE A 149 9.43 14.33 -5.50
CA PHE A 149 10.20 14.74 -6.68
C PHE A 149 9.80 14.00 -7.96
N HIS A 150 8.92 13.00 -7.87
CA HIS A 150 8.45 12.27 -9.04
C HIS A 150 7.58 13.17 -9.96
N PRO A 151 7.92 13.28 -11.25
CA PRO A 151 7.19 14.11 -12.21
C PRO A 151 5.79 13.52 -12.48
N GLY A 152 4.76 14.20 -11.97
CA GLY A 152 3.35 13.83 -12.11
C GLY A 152 2.72 13.36 -10.80
N ILE A 153 3.44 12.62 -9.97
CA ILE A 153 2.94 12.20 -8.65
C ILE A 153 2.98 13.36 -7.65
N GLY A 154 4.13 14.00 -7.47
CA GLY A 154 4.31 15.05 -6.45
C GLY A 154 3.41 16.27 -6.70
N GLU A 155 3.37 16.74 -7.95
CA GLU A 155 2.50 17.85 -8.37
C GLU A 155 1.01 17.48 -8.26
N GLY A 156 0.63 16.29 -8.75
CA GLY A 156 -0.75 15.81 -8.68
C GLY A 156 -1.23 15.66 -7.23
N PHE A 157 -0.36 15.19 -6.34
CA PHE A 157 -0.67 15.08 -4.91
C PHE A 157 -0.84 16.46 -4.28
N ALA A 158 0.08 17.39 -4.50
CA ALA A 158 -0.04 18.75 -3.95
C ALA A 158 -1.33 19.44 -4.41
N ALA A 159 -1.68 19.32 -5.69
CA ALA A 159 -2.93 19.86 -6.22
C ALA A 159 -4.17 19.21 -5.56
N SER A 160 -4.20 17.88 -5.49
CA SER A 160 -5.31 17.12 -4.90
C SER A 160 -5.48 17.42 -3.40
N TYR A 161 -4.37 17.54 -2.68
CA TYR A 161 -4.35 17.83 -1.25
C TYR A 161 -4.83 19.24 -0.91
N LEU A 162 -4.52 20.23 -1.76
CA LEU A 162 -5.02 21.59 -1.59
C LEU A 162 -6.53 21.65 -1.80
N VAL A 163 -7.03 20.97 -2.84
CA VAL A 163 -8.48 20.94 -3.14
C VAL A 163 -9.26 20.26 -2.02
N SER A 164 -8.74 19.18 -1.42
CA SER A 164 -9.45 18.47 -0.34
C SER A 164 -9.58 19.28 0.96
N ARG A 165 -8.91 20.44 1.06
CA ARG A 165 -8.91 21.33 2.24
C ARG A 165 -9.64 22.66 2.05
N ILE A 166 -10.21 22.92 0.88
CA ILE A 166 -11.03 24.10 0.57
C ILE A 166 -12.49 23.70 0.55
#